data_AF-A0A1Y3NZP6-F1
#
_entry.id   AF-A0A1Y3NZP6-F1
#
_cell.length_a   1.000
_cell.length_b   1.000
_cell.length_c   1.000
_cell.angle_alpha   90.00
_cell.angle_beta   90.00
_cell.angle_gamma   90.00
#
_symmetry.space_group_name_H-M   'P 1'
#
loop_
_entity.id
_entity.type
_entity.pdbx_description
1 polymer ?
#
loop_
_entity_poly.entity_id
_entity_poly.type
_entity_poly.pdbx_seq_one_letter_code
_entity_poly.pdbx_strand_id
1 'polypeptide(L)'
;MKTQIETLLSAFWDKRAQEIIDDPLSTDELGAPLDSISAVDAFVGIDKLVQRKLPVELIIRHGGYNSKDQFVTDITDKVLRHLKGAPK
;
A
#
# COMPACT_ATOMS: atom_id res chain seq x y z
N MET A 1 -5.79 12.63 -8.76
CA MET A 1 -5.58 11.16 -8.86
C MET A 1 -4.50 10.70 -7.89
N LYS A 2 -3.28 11.25 -7.96
CA LYS A 2 -2.20 11.02 -6.97
C LYS A 2 -2.69 11.09 -5.51
N THR A 3 -3.27 12.22 -5.10
CA THR A 3 -3.76 12.45 -3.74
C THR A 3 -4.78 11.40 -3.27
N GLN A 4 -5.65 10.93 -4.16
CA GLN A 4 -6.66 9.92 -3.79
C GLN A 4 -6.01 8.56 -3.51
N ILE A 5 -4.99 8.19 -4.28
CA ILE A 5 -4.20 6.98 -4.06
C ILE A 5 -3.46 7.09 -2.72
N GLU A 6 -2.82 8.23 -2.47
CA GLU A 6 -2.09 8.48 -1.21
C GLU A 6 -3.01 8.42 0.02
N THR A 7 -4.21 9.01 -0.06
CA THR A 7 -5.22 8.93 1.00
C THR A 7 -5.69 7.51 1.22
N LEU A 8 -5.97 6.74 0.15
CA LEU A 8 -6.43 5.36 0.26
C LEU A 8 -5.35 4.46 0.89
N LEU A 9 -4.11 4.56 0.43
CA LEU A 9 -2.96 3.83 0.98
C LEU A 9 -2.70 4.22 2.44
N SER A 10 -2.79 5.51 2.76
CA SER A 10 -2.62 6.02 4.11
C SER A 10 -3.68 5.50 5.06
N ALA A 11 -4.96 5.54 4.66
CA ALA A 11 -6.08 5.04 5.45
C ALA A 11 -6.00 3.52 5.65
N PHE A 12 -5.56 2.78 4.63
CA PHE A 12 -5.31 1.34 4.74
C PHE A 12 -4.24 1.04 5.79
N TRP A 13 -3.11 1.75 5.73
CA TRP A 13 -2.03 1.59 6.72
C TRP A 13 -2.51 1.95 8.12
N ASP A 14 -3.21 3.08 8.28
CA ASP A 14 -3.72 3.55 9.57
C ASP A 14 -4.65 2.52 10.20
N LYS A 15 -5.58 1.99 9.41
CA LYS A 15 -6.51 0.96 9.87
C LYS A 15 -5.78 -0.30 10.33
N ARG A 16 -4.83 -0.80 9.53
CA ARG A 16 -4.04 -1.98 9.88
C ARG A 16 -3.17 -1.75 11.12
N ALA A 17 -2.52 -0.59 11.20
CA ALA A 17 -1.73 -0.23 12.37
C ALA A 17 -2.60 -0.18 13.63
N GLN A 18 -3.81 0.37 13.53
CA GLN A 18 -4.77 0.40 14.64
C GLN A 18 -5.23 -1.02 15.04
N GLU A 19 -5.50 -1.91 14.08
CA GLU A 19 -5.86 -3.31 14.36
C GLU A 19 -4.74 -4.09 15.06
N ILE A 20 -3.47 -3.75 14.81
CA ILE A 20 -2.31 -4.37 15.46
C ILE A 20 -2.08 -3.81 16.86
N ILE A 21 -2.26 -2.50 17.04
CA ILE A 21 -2.17 -1.85 18.37
C ILE A 21 -3.25 -2.39 19.32
N ASP A 22 -4.43 -2.70 18.81
CA ASP A 22 -5.55 -3.23 19.61
C ASP A 22 -5.36 -4.71 19.99
N ASP A 23 -4.38 -5.41 19.39
CA ASP A 23 -4.08 -6.81 19.67
C ASP A 23 -3.19 -6.94 20.92
N PRO A 24 -3.72 -7.44 22.06
CA PRO A 24 -3.00 -7.50 23.34
C PRO A 24 -1.87 -8.54 23.36
N LEU A 25 -1.68 -9.30 22.27
CA LEU A 25 -0.60 -10.27 22.10
C LEU A 25 0.52 -9.74 21.20
N SER A 26 0.34 -8.58 20.56
CA SER A 26 1.33 -7.96 19.69
C SER A 26 2.31 -7.10 20.48
N THR A 27 3.59 -7.48 20.48
CA THR A 27 4.70 -6.71 21.07
C THR A 27 5.29 -5.66 20.12
N ASP A 28 4.65 -5.42 18.99
CA ASP A 28 5.17 -4.57 17.91
C ASP A 28 4.65 -3.12 18.09
N GLU A 29 5.31 -2.36 18.95
CA GLU A 29 4.97 -0.95 19.25
C GLU A 29 5.27 0.02 18.08
N LEU A 30 5.87 -0.46 16.99
CA LEU A 30 6.37 0.32 15.86
C LEU A 30 5.60 -0.03 14.59
N GLY A 31 4.29 0.30 14.55
CA GLY A 31 3.44 0.30 13.35
C GLY A 31 3.83 -0.75 12.31
N ALA A 32 3.38 -1.99 12.52
CA ALA A 32 4.01 -3.20 11.98
C ALA A 32 4.45 -3.13 10.51
N PRO A 33 5.57 -3.79 10.16
CA PRO A 33 6.00 -3.95 8.78
C PRO A 33 4.87 -4.56 7.94
N LEU A 34 4.59 -3.94 6.79
CA LEU A 34 3.52 -4.38 5.91
C LEU A 34 4.06 -5.41 4.92
N ASP A 35 3.63 -6.66 5.08
CA ASP A 35 3.90 -7.71 4.11
C ASP A 35 3.27 -7.40 2.75
N SER A 36 3.95 -7.81 1.69
CA SER A 36 3.49 -7.67 0.31
C SER A 36 2.10 -8.27 0.08
N ILE A 37 1.72 -9.30 0.85
CA ILE A 37 0.39 -9.92 0.80
C ILE A 37 -0.68 -8.95 1.30
N SER A 38 -0.45 -8.33 2.46
CA SER A 38 -1.37 -7.34 3.03
C SER A 38 -1.47 -6.09 2.15
N ALA A 39 -0.38 -5.69 1.50
CA ALA A 39 -0.39 -4.61 0.52
C ALA A 39 -1.32 -4.86 -0.69
N VAL A 40 -1.63 -6.12 -1.02
CA VAL A 40 -2.56 -6.48 -2.12
C VAL A 40 -3.95 -5.92 -1.89
N ASP A 41 -4.45 -5.96 -0.66
CA ASP A 41 -5.79 -5.44 -0.33
C ASP A 41 -5.91 -3.95 -0.63
N ALA A 42 -4.89 -3.17 -0.28
CA ALA A 42 -4.85 -1.75 -0.60
C ALA A 42 -4.86 -1.51 -2.11
N PHE A 43 -4.20 -2.39 -2.86
CA PHE A 43 -4.10 -2.32 -4.31
C PHE A 43 -5.43 -2.64 -5.01
N VAL A 44 -6.24 -3.54 -4.46
CA VAL A 44 -7.62 -3.78 -4.93
C VAL A 44 -8.46 -2.50 -4.83
N GLY A 45 -8.26 -1.71 -3.77
CA GLY A 45 -8.89 -0.40 -3.62
C GLY A 45 -8.46 0.58 -4.73
N ILE A 46 -7.17 0.58 -5.08
CA ILE A 46 -6.63 1.41 -6.15
C ILE A 46 -7.14 0.96 -7.52
N ASP A 47 -7.15 -0.35 -7.82
CA ASP A 47 -7.64 -0.92 -9.08
C ASP A 47 -9.07 -0.44 -9.37
N LYS A 48 -9.94 -0.49 -8.35
CA LYS A 48 -11.30 0.06 -8.41
C LYS A 48 -11.33 1.57 -8.67
N LEU A 49 -10.42 2.33 -8.03
CA LEU A 49 -10.32 3.78 -8.19
C LEU A 49 -9.85 4.20 -9.59
N VAL A 50 -8.92 3.45 -10.17
CA VAL A 50 -8.36 3.75 -11.50
C VAL A 50 -9.09 3.04 -12.63
N GLN A 51 -10.05 2.16 -12.29
CA GLN A 51 -10.81 1.31 -13.21
C GLN A 51 -9.91 0.55 -14.20
N ARG A 52 -8.74 0.11 -13.74
CA ARG A 52 -7.73 -0.58 -14.54
C ARG A 52 -7.03 -1.62 -13.68
N LYS A 53 -6.93 -2.83 -14.23
CA LYS A 53 -6.15 -3.92 -13.65
C LYS A 53 -4.70 -3.50 -13.49
N LEU A 54 -4.28 -3.30 -12.24
CA LEU A 54 -2.89 -3.02 -11.92
C LEU A 54 -2.17 -4.35 -11.65
N PRO A 55 -0.98 -4.58 -12.22
CA PRO A 55 -0.23 -5.79 -11.95
C PRO A 55 0.24 -5.83 -10.50
N VAL A 56 -0.06 -6.94 -9.81
CA VAL A 56 0.32 -7.16 -8.40
C VAL A 56 1.85 -7.12 -8.20
N GLU A 57 2.63 -7.38 -9.24
CA GLU A 57 4.09 -7.24 -9.23
C GLU A 57 4.55 -5.81 -8.89
N LEU A 58 3.72 -4.79 -9.08
CA LEU A 58 4.05 -3.41 -8.70
C LEU A 58 4.16 -3.26 -7.17
N ILE A 59 3.39 -4.03 -6.41
CA ILE A 59 3.37 -3.90 -4.94
C ILE A 59 4.23 -4.94 -4.23
N ILE A 60 4.58 -6.02 -4.92
CA ILE A 60 5.41 -7.08 -4.35
C ILE A 60 6.82 -6.53 -4.18
N ARG A 61 7.25 -6.49 -2.92
CA ARG A 61 8.59 -6.06 -2.51
C ARG A 61 9.19 -7.13 -1.60
N HIS A 62 10.40 -7.58 -1.95
CA HIS A 62 11.18 -8.45 -1.08
C HIS A 62 11.46 -7.72 0.24
N GLY A 63 10.89 -8.22 1.34
CA GLY A 63 10.97 -7.61 2.67
C GLY A 63 9.83 -6.65 3.03
N GLY A 64 8.79 -6.52 2.19
CA GLY A 64 7.62 -5.70 2.50
C GLY A 64 7.93 -4.20 2.57
N TYR A 65 7.15 -3.48 3.37
CA TYR A 65 7.31 -2.04 3.60
C TYR A 65 7.55 -1.76 5.08
N ASN A 66 8.57 -0.97 5.37
CA ASN A 66 8.97 -0.65 6.75
C ASN A 66 8.24 0.58 7.31
N SER A 67 7.58 1.38 6.47
CA SER A 67 6.95 2.62 6.90
C SER A 67 5.82 3.04 5.96
N LYS A 68 4.82 3.74 6.53
CA LYS A 68 3.68 4.32 5.80
C LYS A 68 4.12 5.20 4.64
N ASP A 69 5.04 6.13 4.85
CA ASP A 69 5.54 7.02 3.79
C ASP A 69 6.19 6.24 2.64
N GLN A 70 6.97 5.20 2.96
CA GLN A 70 7.58 4.36 1.95
C GLN A 70 6.53 3.61 1.13
N PHE A 71 5.55 3.01 1.80
CA PHE A 71 4.43 2.30 1.18
C PHE A 71 3.61 3.23 0.27
N VAL A 72 3.21 4.38 0.80
CA VAL A 72 2.39 5.36 0.09
C VAL A 72 3.14 5.90 -1.12
N THR A 73 4.40 6.32 -0.94
CA THR A 73 5.19 6.94 -2.01
C THR A 73 5.53 5.95 -3.11
N ASP A 74 6.02 4.76 -2.76
CA ASP A 74 6.48 3.75 -3.73
C ASP A 74 5.32 3.23 -4.57
N ILE A 75 4.19 2.88 -3.94
CA ILE A 75 3.02 2.39 -4.67
C ILE A 75 2.40 3.50 -5.51
N THR A 76 2.28 4.71 -4.97
CA THR A 76 1.73 5.84 -5.73
C THR A 76 2.57 6.12 -6.97
N ASP A 77 3.90 6.15 -6.87
CA ASP A 77 4.78 6.37 -8.01
C ASP A 77 4.64 5.26 -9.07
N LYS A 78 4.65 3.99 -8.65
CA LYS A 78 4.50 2.84 -9.55
C LYS A 78 3.15 2.83 -10.27
N VAL A 79 2.06 3.11 -9.57
CA VAL A 79 0.73 3.21 -10.17
C VAL A 79 0.67 4.36 -11.16
N LEU A 80 1.17 5.55 -10.79
CA LEU A 80 1.16 6.70 -11.69
C LEU A 80 2.01 6.48 -12.93
N ARG A 81 3.18 5.84 -12.81
CA ARG A 81 4.02 5.46 -13.96
C ARG A 81 3.30 4.49 -14.88
N HIS A 82 2.66 3.48 -14.31
CA HIS A 82 1.88 2.50 -15.06
C HIS A 82 0.69 3.16 -15.79
N LEU A 83 -0.03 4.06 -15.13
CA LEU A 83 -1.15 4.79 -15.71
C LEU A 83 -0.72 5.76 -16.83
N LYS A 84 0.46 6.38 -16.69
CA LYS A 84 1.05 7.27 -17.71
C LYS A 84 1.50 6.51 -18.96
N GLY A 85 1.45 5.18 -18.97
CA GLY A 85 1.84 4.37 -20.13
C GLY A 85 3.33 4.45 -20.43
N ALA A 86 4.17 4.77 -19.43
CA ALA A 86 5.61 4.73 -19.61
C ALA A 86 6.04 3.27 -19.80
N PRO A 87 6.52 2.86 -20.99
CA PRO A 87 7.04 1.53 -21.20
C PRO A 87 8.26 1.32 -20.30
N LYS A 88 8.35 0.11 -19.75
CA LYS A 88 9.47 -0.41 -18.97
C LYS A 88 10.73 -0.50 -19.83
#